data_AF-A0AAX4H9H5-F1
#
_entry.id   AF-A0AAX4H9H5-F1
#
_cell.length_a   1.000
_cell.length_b   1.000
_cell.length_c   1.000
_cell.angle_alpha   90.00
_cell.angle_beta   90.00
_cell.angle_gamma   90.00
#
_symmetry.space_group_name_H-M   'P 1'
#
loop_
_entity.id
_entity.type
_entity.pdbx_description
1 polymer ?
#
loop_
_entity_poly.entity_id
_entity_poly.type
_entity_poly.pdbx_seq_one_letter_code
_entity_poly.pdbx_strand_id
1 'polypeptide(L)'
;MKSADGMAIGFISIWFMGDLLNLAGAVWAGLLPEVIFLAVWFCIADSLMIFSYFYYAKIYPKHQHSRKSSRTHSASGSHESEHLIRRRSSTLTNIALEPQLFGVFTQYVLPILFVVGAGCLGYFLSDSTLGDNNKEGDVPSSIAWGPQVIGYLSALLYLGARIPQILQNHKRRSVEGLSLLFFLFSTLGNLTYAGQILFYRNDSEYVMLNLSWLVGSLGTIFEDCIIFLQFFMYKDHHSAVSV
;
A
#
# COMPACT_ATOMS: atom_id res chain seq x y z
N MET A 1 -23.60 -3.17 -4.93
CA MET A 1 -22.29 -2.64 -4.47
C MET A 1 -21.75 -3.31 -3.20
N LYS A 2 -22.57 -3.82 -2.26
CA LYS A 2 -22.11 -4.48 -1.01
C LYS A 2 -21.10 -5.65 -1.13
N SER A 3 -21.01 -6.31 -2.28
CA SER A 3 -20.12 -7.48 -2.43
C SER A 3 -18.68 -7.12 -2.83
N ALA A 4 -18.42 -5.91 -3.32
CA ALA A 4 -17.07 -5.48 -3.71
C ALA A 4 -16.27 -5.02 -2.48
N ASP A 5 -16.91 -4.23 -1.60
CA ASP A 5 -16.28 -3.67 -0.40
C ASP A 5 -15.82 -4.75 0.59
N GLY A 6 -16.59 -5.83 0.72
CA GLY A 6 -16.27 -6.95 1.60
C GLY A 6 -15.06 -7.79 1.17
N MET A 7 -14.75 -7.82 -0.13
CA MET A 7 -13.57 -8.55 -0.63
C MET A 7 -12.29 -7.73 -0.45
N ALA A 8 -12.36 -6.42 -0.64
CA ALA A 8 -11.22 -5.54 -0.44
C ALA A 8 -10.74 -5.51 1.02
N ILE A 9 -11.65 -5.49 2.00
CA ILE A 9 -11.25 -5.50 3.42
C ILE A 9 -10.69 -6.86 3.86
N GLY A 10 -11.22 -7.97 3.34
CA GLY A 10 -10.68 -9.30 3.61
C GLY A 10 -9.25 -9.44 3.09
N PHE A 11 -9.01 -8.94 1.89
CA PHE A 11 -7.69 -8.87 1.27
C PHE A 11 -6.68 -8.06 2.11
N ILE A 12 -7.03 -6.83 2.49
CA ILE A 12 -6.16 -5.97 3.32
C ILE A 12 -5.89 -6.61 4.70
N SER A 13 -6.89 -7.26 5.31
CA SER A 13 -6.72 -7.92 6.60
C SER A 13 -5.74 -9.10 6.56
N ILE A 14 -5.77 -9.88 5.47
CA ILE A 14 -4.84 -11.00 5.27
C ILE A 14 -3.42 -10.47 5.05
N TRP A 15 -3.26 -9.39 4.29
CA TRP A 15 -1.96 -8.73 4.12
C TRP A 15 -1.39 -8.20 5.42
N PHE A 16 -2.20 -7.53 6.23
CA PHE A 16 -1.74 -7.05 7.52
C PHE A 16 -1.26 -8.20 8.42
N MET A 17 -1.94 -9.34 8.39
CA MET A 17 -1.47 -10.54 9.09
C MET A 17 -0.13 -11.06 8.51
N GLY A 18 0.00 -11.04 7.18
CA GLY A 18 1.25 -11.33 6.49
C GLY A 18 2.40 -10.42 6.93
N ASP A 19 2.15 -9.10 7.05
CA ASP A 19 3.11 -8.10 7.50
C ASP A 19 3.57 -8.33 8.94
N LEU A 20 2.64 -8.65 9.85
CA LEU A 20 2.97 -8.96 11.24
C LEU A 20 3.88 -10.19 11.35
N LEU A 21 3.58 -11.24 10.58
CA LEU A 21 4.43 -12.43 10.52
C LEU A 21 5.77 -12.10 9.85
N ASN A 22 5.77 -11.31 8.79
CA ASN A 22 6.99 -10.87 8.11
C ASN A 22 7.94 -10.15 9.07
N LEU A 23 7.42 -9.18 9.83
CA LEU A 23 8.18 -8.43 10.82
C LEU A 23 8.70 -9.34 11.95
N ALA A 24 7.83 -10.19 12.49
CA ALA A 24 8.22 -11.12 13.55
C ALA A 24 9.33 -12.07 13.10
N GLY A 25 9.20 -12.62 11.89
CA GLY A 25 10.21 -13.48 11.29
C GLY A 25 11.52 -12.73 11.05
N ALA A 26 11.47 -11.52 10.51
CA ALA A 26 12.66 -10.73 10.16
C ALA A 26 13.46 -10.32 11.40
N VAL A 27 12.77 -9.89 12.46
CA VAL A 27 13.39 -9.58 13.76
C VAL A 27 14.00 -10.83 14.39
N TRP A 28 13.29 -11.96 14.34
CA TRP A 28 13.78 -13.21 14.94
C TRP A 28 14.96 -13.81 14.15
N ALA A 29 14.96 -13.71 12.82
CA ALA A 29 16.10 -14.14 12.00
C ALA A 29 17.32 -13.22 12.12
N GLY A 30 17.20 -12.05 12.75
CA GLY A 30 18.27 -11.05 12.80
C GLY A 30 18.65 -10.55 11.41
N LEU A 31 17.66 -10.35 10.54
CA LEU A 31 17.91 -9.84 9.19
C LEU A 31 18.46 -8.40 9.22
N LEU A 32 18.98 -7.95 8.08
CA LEU A 32 19.52 -6.61 7.93
C LEU A 32 18.53 -5.54 8.45
N PRO A 33 19.02 -4.49 9.13
CA PRO A 33 18.17 -3.41 9.65
C PRO A 33 17.23 -2.81 8.61
N GLU A 34 17.65 -2.73 7.35
CA GLU A 34 16.87 -2.23 6.22
C GLU A 34 15.64 -3.11 5.94
N VAL A 35 15.78 -4.43 6.01
CA VAL A 35 14.67 -5.38 5.83
C VAL A 35 13.67 -5.27 6.98
N ILE A 36 14.17 -5.15 8.21
CA ILE A 36 13.32 -4.97 9.40
C ILE A 36 12.58 -3.63 9.32
N PHE A 37 13.25 -2.55 8.92
CA PHE A 37 12.64 -1.23 8.76
C PHE A 37 11.50 -1.23 7.74
N LEU A 38 11.70 -1.90 6.59
CA LEU A 38 10.64 -2.08 5.59
C LEU A 38 9.44 -2.86 6.15
N ALA A 39 9.70 -3.94 6.90
CA ALA A 39 8.62 -4.73 7.53
C ALA A 39 7.82 -3.91 8.55
N VAL A 40 8.49 -3.08 9.37
CA VAL A 40 7.80 -2.14 10.28
C VAL A 40 6.96 -1.14 9.50
N TRP A 41 7.50 -0.59 8.42
CA TRP A 41 6.79 0.38 7.59
C TRP A 41 5.50 -0.22 6.98
N PHE A 42 5.56 -1.44 6.46
CA PHE A 42 4.38 -2.11 5.91
C PHE A 42 3.29 -2.32 6.96
N CYS A 43 3.64 -2.81 8.16
CA CYS A 43 2.70 -2.93 9.28
C CYS A 43 1.97 -1.60 9.60
N ILE A 44 2.70 -0.48 9.57
CA ILE A 44 2.12 0.85 9.80
C ILE A 44 1.18 1.24 8.65
N ALA A 45 1.64 1.07 7.41
CA ALA A 45 0.85 1.40 6.22
C ALA A 45 -0.46 0.62 6.17
N ASP A 46 -0.43 -0.69 6.43
CA ASP A 46 -1.60 -1.55 6.46
C ASP A 46 -2.55 -1.19 7.61
N SER A 47 -2.01 -0.88 8.79
CA SER A 47 -2.81 -0.37 9.91
C SER A 47 -3.55 0.93 9.55
N LEU A 48 -2.87 1.86 8.88
CA LEU A 48 -3.46 3.11 8.40
C LEU A 48 -4.52 2.86 7.32
N MET A 49 -4.28 1.92 6.40
CA MET A 49 -5.25 1.53 5.38
C MET A 49 -6.52 0.94 6.00
N ILE A 50 -6.38 0.00 6.95
CA ILE A 50 -7.51 -0.58 7.69
C ILE A 50 -8.27 0.50 8.45
N PHE A 51 -7.56 1.38 9.16
CA PHE A 51 -8.18 2.50 9.88
C PHE A 51 -8.94 3.43 8.94
N SER A 52 -8.34 3.80 7.80
CA SER A 52 -8.98 4.65 6.80
C SER A 52 -10.27 4.02 6.28
N TYR A 53 -10.26 2.71 6.01
CA TYR A 53 -11.45 1.97 5.59
C TYR A 53 -12.57 2.09 6.65
N PHE A 54 -12.28 1.82 7.92
CA PHE A 54 -13.30 1.93 8.98
C PHE A 54 -13.79 3.36 9.19
N TYR A 55 -12.91 4.35 9.10
CA TYR A 55 -13.27 5.76 9.19
C TYR A 55 -14.25 6.16 8.08
N TYR A 56 -13.95 5.82 6.83
CA TYR A 56 -14.83 6.14 5.69
C TYR A 56 -16.10 5.30 5.66
N ALA A 57 -16.05 4.04 6.09
CA ALA A 57 -17.22 3.16 6.11
C ALA A 57 -18.22 3.52 7.23
N LYS A 58 -17.74 3.93 8.41
CA LYS A 58 -18.58 4.05 9.62
C LYS A 58 -18.85 5.50 10.06
N ILE A 59 -17.92 6.43 9.83
CA ILE A 59 -18.00 7.82 10.35
C ILE A 59 -18.44 8.79 9.25
N TYR A 60 -17.91 8.67 8.04
CA TYR A 60 -18.19 9.59 6.93
C TYR A 60 -19.62 9.59 6.34
N PRO A 61 -20.39 8.46 6.30
CA PRO A 61 -21.73 8.48 5.69
C PRO A 61 -22.73 9.35 6.47
N LYS A 62 -22.39 9.79 7.70
CA LYS A 62 -23.28 10.58 8.56
C LYS A 62 -23.42 12.05 8.17
N HIS A 63 -22.66 12.58 7.20
CA HIS A 63 -22.69 14.01 6.85
C HIS A 63 -23.29 14.35 5.48
N GLN A 64 -23.52 13.38 4.57
CA GLN A 64 -24.16 13.68 3.27
C GLN A 64 -25.68 13.58 3.27
N HIS A 65 -26.30 12.78 4.16
CA HIS A 65 -27.76 12.63 4.16
C HIS A 65 -28.51 13.80 4.83
N SER A 66 -27.87 14.58 5.70
CA SER A 66 -28.52 15.74 6.36
C SER A 66 -28.63 16.97 5.45
N ARG A 67 -27.84 17.04 4.36
CA ARG A 67 -27.77 18.22 3.48
C ARG A 67 -28.72 18.18 2.26
N LYS A 68 -29.36 17.04 1.98
CA LYS A 68 -30.37 16.91 0.92
C LYS A 68 -31.81 17.14 1.40
N SER A 69 -32.09 17.10 2.70
CA SER A 69 -33.46 17.29 3.23
C SER A 69 -33.87 18.76 3.41
N SER A 70 -32.94 19.71 3.33
CA SER A 70 -33.19 21.12 3.66
C SER A 70 -33.31 22.05 2.44
N ARG A 71 -33.30 21.52 1.21
CA ARG A 71 -33.32 22.32 -0.02
C ARG A 71 -34.65 22.36 -0.78
N THR A 72 -35.73 21.81 -0.23
CA THR A 72 -37.04 21.75 -0.90
C THR A 72 -38.02 22.85 -0.46
N HIS A 73 -37.67 23.68 0.52
CA HIS A 73 -38.50 24.83 0.91
C HIS A 73 -37.68 26.11 0.93
N SER A 74 -37.70 26.86 -0.17
CA SER A 74 -37.63 28.34 -0.23
C SER A 74 -37.25 28.78 -1.64
N ALA A 75 -38.24 28.93 -2.52
CA ALA A 75 -38.12 29.71 -3.73
C ALA A 75 -39.16 30.83 -3.67
N SER A 76 -38.72 32.07 -3.41
CA SER A 76 -39.47 33.28 -3.76
C SER A 76 -38.53 34.47 -3.93
N GLY A 77 -38.53 34.99 -5.16
CA GLY A 77 -38.02 36.24 -5.74
C GLY A 77 -37.09 37.19 -4.97
N SER A 78 -35.99 37.59 -5.63
CA SER A 78 -35.42 38.97 -5.72
C SER A 78 -33.87 39.10 -5.80
N HIS A 79 -33.10 38.10 -6.30
CA HIS A 79 -31.62 38.16 -6.27
C HIS A 79 -30.91 37.91 -7.63
N GLU A 80 -31.19 38.68 -8.68
CA GLU A 80 -30.48 38.51 -9.97
C GLU A 80 -29.19 39.35 -10.07
N SER A 81 -29.21 40.62 -9.65
CA SER A 81 -28.03 41.52 -9.73
C SER A 81 -26.95 41.20 -8.70
N GLU A 82 -27.32 40.71 -7.51
CA GLU A 82 -26.39 40.28 -6.47
C GLU A 82 -25.65 38.97 -6.86
N HIS A 83 -26.31 38.15 -7.70
CA HIS A 83 -25.78 36.87 -8.15
C HIS A 83 -24.59 37.02 -9.10
N LEU A 84 -24.57 38.05 -9.97
CA LEU A 84 -23.49 38.24 -10.95
C LEU A 84 -22.19 38.75 -10.31
N ILE A 85 -22.28 39.65 -9.32
CA ILE A 85 -21.13 40.15 -8.55
C ILE A 85 -20.54 39.01 -7.69
N ARG A 86 -21.40 38.19 -7.08
CA ARG A 86 -21.00 37.01 -6.29
C ARG A 86 -20.41 35.88 -7.16
N ARG A 87 -20.88 35.71 -8.40
CA ARG A 87 -20.35 34.71 -9.35
C ARG A 87 -18.97 35.10 -9.87
N ARG A 88 -18.72 36.39 -10.12
CA ARG A 88 -17.39 36.88 -10.54
C ARG A 88 -16.36 36.82 -9.40
N SER A 89 -16.77 37.20 -8.18
CA SER A 89 -15.93 37.09 -6.98
C SER A 89 -15.63 35.63 -6.64
N SER A 90 -16.63 34.74 -6.64
CA SER A 90 -16.39 33.31 -6.39
C SER A 90 -15.55 32.62 -7.46
N THR A 91 -15.63 32.99 -8.72
CA THR A 91 -14.78 32.41 -9.77
C THR A 91 -13.32 32.84 -9.60
N LEU A 92 -13.06 34.11 -9.32
CA LEU A 92 -11.71 34.61 -9.04
C LEU A 92 -11.14 34.05 -7.72
N THR A 93 -11.95 33.93 -6.66
CA THR A 93 -11.53 33.34 -5.38
C THR A 93 -11.29 31.83 -5.49
N ASN A 94 -12.07 31.09 -6.30
CA ASN A 94 -11.84 29.66 -6.56
C ASN A 94 -10.65 29.38 -7.49
N ILE A 95 -10.22 30.37 -8.28
CA ILE A 95 -9.01 30.26 -9.12
C ILE A 95 -7.75 30.70 -8.35
N ALA A 96 -7.88 31.59 -7.36
CA ALA A 96 -6.73 32.25 -6.73
C ALA A 96 -6.01 31.46 -5.63
N LEU A 97 -6.62 30.56 -4.84
CA LEU A 97 -5.88 29.91 -3.74
C LEU A 97 -6.45 28.54 -3.31
N GLU A 98 -5.92 27.47 -3.94
CA GLU A 98 -5.50 26.14 -3.39
C GLU A 98 -6.28 25.45 -2.22
N PRO A 99 -6.50 24.11 -2.26
CA PRO A 99 -5.39 23.14 -2.25
C PRO A 99 -5.64 21.87 -3.07
N GLN A 100 -4.99 21.74 -4.22
CA GLN A 100 -4.84 20.44 -4.90
C GLN A 100 -3.36 20.03 -4.91
N LEU A 101 -2.45 21.00 -5.00
CA LEU A 101 -1.01 20.80 -4.83
C LEU A 101 -0.68 20.46 -3.37
N PHE A 102 -1.26 21.17 -2.39
CA PHE A 102 -1.11 20.82 -0.97
C PHE A 102 -1.71 19.44 -0.65
N GLY A 103 -2.79 19.04 -1.32
CA GLY A 103 -3.39 17.71 -1.17
C GLY A 103 -2.44 16.60 -1.63
N VAL A 104 -1.93 16.69 -2.86
CA VAL A 104 -0.98 15.70 -3.42
C VAL A 104 0.35 15.72 -2.67
N PHE A 105 0.87 16.90 -2.31
CA PHE A 105 2.12 17.02 -1.56
C PHE A 105 2.01 16.42 -0.16
N THR A 106 0.96 16.73 0.58
CA THR A 106 0.75 16.19 1.93
C THR A 106 0.40 14.70 1.90
N GLN A 107 -0.27 14.23 0.85
CA GLN A 107 -0.76 12.84 0.75
C GLN A 107 0.26 11.86 0.18
N TYR A 108 1.22 12.32 -0.65
CA TYR A 108 2.24 11.46 -1.26
C TYR A 108 3.66 11.89 -0.91
N VAL A 109 3.99 13.17 -1.06
CA VAL A 109 5.37 13.65 -0.87
C VAL A 109 5.79 13.62 0.59
N LEU A 110 4.90 14.03 1.50
CA LEU A 110 5.21 14.12 2.93
C LEU A 110 5.39 12.73 3.59
N PRO A 111 4.56 11.70 3.31
CA PRO A 111 4.83 10.33 3.73
C PRO A 111 6.14 9.78 3.14
N ILE A 112 6.42 10.03 1.86
CA ILE A 112 7.67 9.58 1.23
C ILE A 112 8.89 10.25 1.89
N LEU A 113 8.85 11.56 2.13
CA LEU A 113 9.93 12.27 2.82
C LEU A 113 10.08 11.81 4.27
N PHE A 114 8.98 11.50 4.96
CA PHE A 114 9.02 10.92 6.30
C PHE A 114 9.68 9.53 6.30
N VAL A 115 9.34 8.66 5.35
CA VAL A 115 9.96 7.33 5.20
C VAL A 115 11.44 7.45 4.92
N VAL A 116 11.82 8.28 3.94
CA VAL A 116 13.22 8.51 3.57
C VAL A 116 13.98 9.11 4.76
N GLY A 117 13.40 10.11 5.43
CA GLY A 117 14.00 10.74 6.60
C GLY A 117 14.17 9.79 7.79
N ALA A 118 13.15 8.98 8.10
CA ALA A 118 13.23 7.97 9.14
C ALA A 118 14.24 6.86 8.80
N GLY A 119 14.33 6.45 7.53
CA GLY A 119 15.33 5.49 7.04
C GLY A 119 16.76 6.04 7.15
N CYS A 120 16.99 7.28 6.70
CA CYS A 120 18.28 7.95 6.87
C CYS A 120 18.64 8.14 8.34
N LEU A 121 17.70 8.60 9.18
CA LEU A 121 17.92 8.79 10.60
C LEU A 121 18.22 7.46 11.31
N GLY A 122 17.51 6.39 10.95
CA GLY A 122 17.77 5.03 11.42
C GLY A 122 19.18 4.56 11.08
N TYR A 123 19.63 4.78 9.83
CA TYR A 123 20.99 4.46 9.39
C TYR A 123 22.06 5.21 10.21
N PHE A 124 21.90 6.54 10.38
CA PHE A 124 22.86 7.34 11.14
C PHE A 124 22.84 7.06 12.65
N LEU A 125 21.67 6.82 13.23
CA LEU A 125 21.56 6.45 14.64
C LEU A 125 22.09 5.04 14.90
N SER A 126 21.91 4.11 13.97
CA SER A 126 22.49 2.77 14.04
C SER A 126 24.01 2.81 14.03
N ASP A 127 24.61 3.67 13.21
CA ASP A 127 26.08 3.87 13.19
C ASP A 127 26.59 4.50 14.50
N SER A 128 25.79 5.38 15.10
CA SER A 128 26.13 6.08 16.35
C SER A 128 25.96 5.22 17.62
N THR A 129 25.03 4.26 17.62
CA THR A 129 24.76 3.36 18.77
C THR A 129 25.55 2.05 18.72
N LEU A 130 26.02 1.64 17.54
CA LEU A 130 26.88 0.45 17.36
C LEU A 130 28.38 0.76 17.36
N GLY A 131 28.76 2.02 17.63
CA GLY A 131 30.14 2.48 17.69
C GLY A 131 31.00 1.92 18.83
N ASP A 132 30.48 1.04 19.70
CA ASP A 132 31.26 0.50 20.84
C ASP A 132 31.05 -0.99 21.16
N ASN A 133 30.42 -1.80 20.30
CA ASN A 133 30.43 -3.26 20.50
C ASN A 133 30.43 -4.02 19.17
N ASN A 134 31.61 -4.58 18.85
CA ASN A 134 31.83 -5.69 17.92
C ASN A 134 31.23 -5.57 16.51
N LYS A 135 32.02 -4.96 15.62
CA LYS A 135 31.93 -5.17 14.17
C LYS A 135 32.37 -6.59 13.81
N GLU A 136 31.48 -7.54 14.05
CA GLU A 136 31.39 -8.80 13.32
C GLU A 136 29.93 -9.22 13.51
N GLY A 137 29.10 -8.89 12.51
CA GLY A 137 27.75 -9.43 12.44
C GLY A 137 27.88 -10.91 12.17
N ASP A 138 28.05 -11.71 13.23
CA ASP A 138 27.96 -13.16 13.18
C ASP A 138 26.60 -13.50 12.56
N VAL A 139 26.60 -13.83 11.27
CA VAL A 139 25.49 -14.59 10.68
C VAL A 139 25.33 -15.79 11.61
N PRO A 140 24.16 -16.00 12.23
CA PRO A 140 23.98 -17.13 13.14
C PRO A 140 24.41 -18.39 12.39
N SER A 141 25.47 -19.04 12.86
CA SER A 141 26.11 -20.19 12.21
C SER A 141 25.22 -21.44 12.10
N SER A 142 23.95 -21.30 12.48
CA SER A 142 22.88 -22.26 12.24
C SER A 142 21.62 -21.50 11.83
N ILE A 143 21.11 -21.80 10.63
CA ILE A 143 19.80 -21.30 10.16
C ILE A 143 18.73 -21.75 11.17
N ALA A 144 18.16 -20.79 11.89
CA ALA A 144 17.04 -21.05 12.78
C ALA A 144 15.80 -21.36 11.93
N TRP A 145 15.25 -22.56 12.09
CA TRP A 145 14.08 -23.00 11.34
C TRP A 145 12.79 -22.25 11.75
N GLY A 146 12.71 -21.74 12.98
CA GLY A 146 11.55 -20.97 13.46
C GLY A 146 11.24 -19.73 12.60
N PRO A 147 12.21 -18.81 12.42
CA PRO A 147 12.05 -17.67 11.52
C PRO A 147 11.70 -18.05 10.08
N GLN A 148 12.28 -19.12 9.54
CA GLN A 148 11.94 -19.61 8.19
C GLN A 148 10.47 -20.02 8.09
N VAL A 149 9.95 -20.77 9.07
CA VAL A 149 8.54 -21.17 9.10
C VAL A 149 7.63 -19.95 9.14
N ILE A 150 7.94 -18.96 9.98
CA ILE A 150 7.16 -17.71 10.05
C ILE A 150 7.24 -16.94 8.73
N GLY A 151 8.41 -16.84 8.12
CA GLY A 151 8.61 -16.20 6.82
C GLY A 151 7.81 -16.88 5.71
N TYR A 152 7.80 -18.22 5.66
CA TYR A 152 7.00 -18.96 4.68
C TYR A 152 5.50 -18.85 4.93
N LEU A 153 5.06 -18.78 6.19
CA LEU A 153 3.66 -18.50 6.52
C LEU A 153 3.25 -17.10 6.06
N SER A 154 4.11 -16.10 6.27
CA SER A 154 3.90 -14.74 5.75
C SER A 154 3.79 -14.75 4.21
N ALA A 155 4.74 -15.37 3.52
CA ALA A 155 4.72 -15.52 2.07
C ALA A 155 3.42 -16.21 1.60
N LEU A 156 2.98 -17.27 2.26
CA LEU A 156 1.74 -17.96 1.95
C LEU A 156 0.52 -17.04 2.06
N LEU A 157 0.46 -16.18 3.08
CA LEU A 157 -0.64 -15.21 3.24
C LEU A 157 -0.63 -14.15 2.13
N TYR A 158 0.55 -13.61 1.77
CA TYR A 158 0.65 -12.62 0.70
C TYR A 158 0.19 -13.16 -0.65
N LEU A 159 0.68 -14.35 -1.02
CA LEU A 159 0.34 -15.01 -2.28
C LEU A 159 -1.13 -15.47 -2.27
N GLY A 160 -1.54 -16.11 -1.17
CA GLY A 160 -2.90 -16.59 -0.98
C GLY A 160 -3.96 -15.49 -1.07
N ALA A 161 -3.66 -14.26 -0.64
CA ALA A 161 -4.57 -13.13 -0.74
C ALA A 161 -4.82 -12.69 -2.20
N ARG A 162 -3.82 -12.81 -3.08
CA ARG A 162 -3.87 -12.32 -4.47
C ARG A 162 -4.58 -13.29 -5.41
N ILE A 163 -4.49 -14.59 -5.16
CA ILE A 163 -5.12 -15.63 -6.00
C ILE A 163 -6.63 -15.41 -6.20
N PRO A 164 -7.45 -15.19 -5.15
CA PRO A 164 -8.89 -14.92 -5.31
C PRO A 164 -9.17 -13.71 -6.21
N GLN A 165 -8.35 -12.65 -6.11
CA GLN A 165 -8.49 -11.45 -6.93
C GLN A 165 -8.20 -11.76 -8.41
N ILE A 166 -7.10 -12.46 -8.69
CA ILE A 166 -6.72 -12.87 -10.05
C ILE A 166 -7.84 -13.71 -10.68
N LEU A 167 -8.35 -14.70 -9.94
CA LEU A 167 -9.43 -15.58 -10.42
C LEU A 167 -10.72 -14.81 -10.67
N GLN A 168 -11.04 -13.85 -9.81
CA GLN A 168 -12.24 -13.07 -9.95
C GLN A 168 -12.17 -12.10 -11.14
N ASN A 169 -11.03 -11.46 -11.37
CA ASN A 169 -10.80 -10.62 -12.55
C ASN A 169 -11.02 -11.43 -13.82
N HIS A 170 -10.48 -12.65 -13.87
CA HIS A 170 -10.65 -13.54 -15.01
C HIS A 170 -12.11 -13.95 -15.21
N LYS A 171 -12.81 -14.31 -14.13
CA LYS A 171 -14.24 -14.69 -14.16
C LYS A 171 -15.12 -13.53 -14.62
N ARG A 172 -14.83 -12.31 -14.18
CA ARG A 172 -15.58 -11.09 -14.54
C ARG A 172 -15.20 -10.53 -15.90
N ARG A 173 -14.06 -10.96 -16.47
CA ARG A 173 -13.47 -10.38 -17.68
C ARG A 173 -13.28 -8.86 -17.57
N SER A 174 -12.98 -8.38 -16.37
CA SER A 174 -12.83 -6.97 -16.05
C SER A 174 -11.90 -6.78 -14.85
N VAL A 175 -11.17 -5.67 -14.86
CA VAL A 175 -10.32 -5.15 -13.77
C VAL A 175 -10.89 -3.88 -13.13
N GLU A 176 -12.18 -3.61 -13.36
CA GLU A 176 -12.84 -2.41 -12.83
C GLU A 176 -12.82 -2.39 -11.29
N GLY A 177 -12.36 -1.26 -10.73
CA GLY A 177 -12.20 -1.08 -9.27
C GLY A 177 -10.83 -1.46 -8.71
N LEU A 178 -9.91 -1.98 -9.53
CA LEU A 178 -8.51 -2.21 -9.13
C LEU A 178 -7.63 -1.00 -9.42
N SER A 179 -6.74 -0.67 -8.47
CA SER A 179 -5.74 0.38 -8.66
C SER A 179 -4.49 -0.19 -9.33
N LEU A 180 -4.26 0.11 -10.61
CA LEU A 180 -3.04 -0.28 -11.32
C LEU A 180 -1.76 0.24 -10.63
N LEU A 181 -1.82 1.46 -10.09
CA LEU A 181 -0.69 2.10 -9.40
C LEU A 181 -0.28 1.32 -8.14
N PHE A 182 -1.25 0.76 -7.42
CA PHE A 182 -0.98 -0.06 -6.24
C PHE A 182 -0.10 -1.28 -6.63
N PHE A 183 -0.47 -1.99 -7.69
CA PHE A 183 0.30 -3.15 -8.16
C PHE A 183 1.66 -2.73 -8.73
N LEU A 184 1.75 -1.62 -9.45
CA LEU A 184 3.02 -1.12 -9.98
C LEU A 184 4.02 -0.80 -8.86
N PHE A 185 3.59 -0.09 -7.80
CA PHE A 185 4.45 0.18 -6.65
C PHE A 185 4.79 -1.09 -5.86
N SER A 186 3.85 -2.02 -5.74
CA SER A 186 4.11 -3.31 -5.10
C SER A 186 5.17 -4.11 -5.86
N THR A 187 5.08 -4.19 -7.19
CA THR A 187 6.09 -4.88 -8.01
C THR A 187 7.45 -4.20 -7.91
N LEU A 188 7.50 -2.86 -7.99
CA LEU A 188 8.76 -2.13 -7.92
C LEU A 188 9.42 -2.32 -6.55
N GLY A 189 8.65 -2.22 -5.46
CA GLY A 189 9.15 -2.45 -4.10
C GLY A 189 9.63 -3.87 -3.87
N ASN A 190 8.91 -4.87 -4.39
CA ASN A 190 9.35 -6.26 -4.31
C ASN A 190 10.59 -6.53 -5.18
N LEU A 191 10.70 -5.89 -6.35
CA LEU A 191 11.87 -6.03 -7.21
C LEU A 191 13.11 -5.45 -6.55
N THR A 192 13.01 -4.26 -5.95
CA THR A 192 14.14 -3.66 -5.21
C THR A 192 14.46 -4.45 -3.95
N TYR A 193 13.45 -5.00 -3.26
CA TYR A 193 13.61 -5.87 -2.10
C TYR A 193 14.32 -7.20 -2.42
N ALA A 194 13.91 -7.89 -3.48
CA ALA A 194 14.59 -9.09 -3.94
C ALA A 194 16.01 -8.77 -4.44
N GLY A 195 16.16 -7.64 -5.15
CA GLY A 195 17.44 -7.14 -5.62
C GLY A 195 18.44 -6.90 -4.49
N GLN A 196 18.05 -6.21 -3.42
CA GLN A 196 18.97 -5.99 -2.29
C GLN A 196 19.46 -7.30 -1.68
N ILE A 197 18.60 -8.31 -1.51
CA ILE A 197 19.02 -9.62 -0.96
C ILE A 197 20.00 -10.30 -1.93
N LEU A 198 19.69 -10.34 -3.22
CA LEU A 198 20.52 -11.04 -4.21
C LEU A 198 21.86 -10.36 -4.48
N PHE A 199 21.92 -9.02 -4.39
CA PHE A 199 23.13 -8.26 -4.71
C PHE A 199 23.95 -7.84 -3.49
N TYR A 200 23.43 -7.97 -2.26
CA TYR A 200 24.16 -7.59 -1.06
C TYR A 200 25.38 -8.49 -0.78
N ARG A 201 25.18 -9.82 -0.84
CA ARG A 201 26.26 -10.80 -0.59
C ARG A 201 26.10 -12.04 -1.45
N ASN A 202 27.18 -12.43 -2.13
CA ASN A 202 27.25 -13.68 -2.89
C ASN A 202 27.62 -14.87 -1.99
N ASP A 203 26.80 -15.11 -0.96
CA ASP A 203 26.95 -16.20 0.00
C ASP A 203 25.68 -17.04 0.03
N SER A 204 25.82 -18.36 -0.21
CA SER A 204 24.68 -19.27 -0.25
C SER A 204 23.96 -19.38 1.09
N GLU A 205 24.69 -19.28 2.20
CA GLU A 205 24.09 -19.32 3.54
C GLU A 205 23.23 -18.08 3.79
N TYR A 206 23.68 -16.92 3.33
CA TYR A 206 22.91 -15.67 3.38
C TYR A 206 21.65 -15.73 2.51
N VAL A 207 21.74 -16.27 1.29
CA VAL A 207 20.57 -16.45 0.42
C VAL A 207 19.59 -17.44 1.04
N MET A 208 20.07 -18.54 1.63
CA MET A 208 19.21 -19.50 2.34
C MET A 208 18.55 -18.89 3.57
N LEU A 209 19.26 -18.04 4.33
CA LEU A 209 18.70 -17.30 5.45
C LEU A 209 17.56 -16.38 4.99
N ASN A 210 17.66 -15.77 3.81
CA ASN A 210 16.64 -14.88 3.28
C ASN A 210 15.60 -15.57 2.37
N LEU A 211 15.66 -16.90 2.24
CA LEU A 211 14.95 -17.61 1.18
C LEU A 211 13.42 -17.46 1.28
N SER A 212 12.85 -17.55 2.48
CA SER A 212 11.40 -17.38 2.67
C SER A 212 10.90 -16.01 2.22
N TRP A 213 11.67 -14.96 2.50
CA TRP A 213 11.37 -13.59 2.07
C TRP A 213 11.53 -13.42 0.56
N LEU A 214 12.57 -14.01 0.00
CA LEU A 214 12.81 -13.99 -1.44
C LEU A 214 11.67 -14.69 -2.20
N VAL A 215 11.22 -15.85 -1.70
CA VAL A 215 10.08 -16.59 -2.27
C VAL A 215 8.80 -15.75 -2.22
N GLY A 216 8.50 -15.12 -1.08
CA GLY A 216 7.34 -14.23 -0.96
C GLY A 216 7.39 -13.05 -1.94
N SER A 217 8.57 -12.43 -2.06
CA SER A 217 8.77 -11.27 -2.94
C SER A 217 8.69 -11.63 -4.43
N LEU A 218 9.42 -12.66 -4.86
CA LEU A 218 9.39 -13.14 -6.25
C LEU A 218 8.01 -13.68 -6.65
N GLY A 219 7.33 -14.39 -5.73
CA GLY A 219 5.96 -14.84 -5.96
C GLY A 219 4.98 -13.67 -6.14
N THR A 220 5.14 -12.60 -5.35
CA THR A 220 4.32 -11.39 -5.47
C THR A 220 4.53 -10.71 -6.82
N ILE A 221 5.78 -10.58 -7.27
CA ILE A 221 6.12 -10.04 -8.61
C ILE A 221 5.44 -10.87 -9.70
N PHE A 222 5.50 -12.21 -9.60
CA PHE A 222 4.87 -13.10 -10.56
C PHE A 222 3.35 -12.89 -10.64
N GLU A 223 2.67 -12.82 -9.50
CA GLU A 223 1.24 -12.55 -9.44
C GLU A 223 0.86 -11.17 -9.97
N ASP A 224 1.66 -10.14 -9.67
CA ASP A 224 1.50 -8.80 -10.22
C ASP A 224 1.61 -8.80 -11.75
N CYS A 225 2.57 -9.54 -12.31
CA CYS A 225 2.68 -9.70 -13.76
C CYS A 225 1.41 -10.29 -14.38
N ILE A 226 0.79 -11.28 -13.73
CA ILE A 226 -0.50 -11.84 -14.18
C ILE A 226 -1.59 -10.75 -14.16
N ILE A 227 -1.63 -9.94 -13.10
CA ILE A 227 -2.60 -8.84 -12.98
C ILE A 227 -2.36 -7.79 -14.07
N PHE A 228 -1.12 -7.42 -14.37
CA PHE A 228 -0.80 -6.51 -15.48
C PHE A 228 -1.27 -7.07 -16.82
N LEU A 229 -1.07 -8.37 -17.08
CA LEU A 229 -1.60 -9.02 -18.27
C LEU A 229 -3.14 -8.93 -18.34
N GLN A 230 -3.83 -9.08 -17.20
CA GLN A 230 -5.29 -8.88 -17.13
C GLN A 230 -5.69 -7.43 -17.43
N PHE A 231 -4.94 -6.43 -16.94
CA PHE A 231 -5.15 -5.03 -17.28
C PHE A 231 -5.03 -4.76 -18.77
N PHE A 232 -4.04 -5.36 -19.45
CA PHE A 232 -3.89 -5.24 -20.90
C PHE A 232 -5.02 -5.96 -21.65
N MET A 233 -5.36 -7.19 -21.26
CA MET A 233 -6.32 -8.03 -21.97
C MET A 233 -7.77 -7.54 -21.84
N TYR A 234 -8.16 -6.97 -20.68
CA TYR A 234 -9.54 -6.53 -20.43
C TYR A 234 -9.78 -5.05 -20.71
N LYS A 235 -8.76 -4.32 -21.20
CA LYS A 235 -8.88 -2.91 -21.60
C LYS A 235 -9.95 -2.69 -22.67
N ASP A 236 -10.07 -3.61 -23.64
CA ASP A 236 -10.95 -3.46 -24.81
C ASP A 236 -12.40 -3.89 -24.57
N HIS A 237 -12.68 -4.63 -23.49
CA HIS A 237 -14.06 -5.01 -23.14
C HIS A 237 -14.92 -3.82 -22.69
N HIS A 238 -14.31 -2.73 -22.21
CA HIS A 238 -15.02 -1.49 -21.90
C HIS A 238 -15.54 -0.76 -23.15
N SER A 239 -14.89 -0.93 -24.31
CA SER A 239 -15.27 -0.29 -25.57
C SER A 239 -16.38 -1.01 -26.33
N ALA A 240 -16.60 -2.30 -26.07
CA ALA A 240 -17.60 -3.10 -26.79
C ALA A 240 -19.00 -3.10 -26.16
N VAL A 241 -19.15 -2.66 -24.90
CA VAL A 241 -20.44 -2.61 -24.17
C VAL A 241 -21.00 -1.18 -24.12
N SER A 242 -20.22 -0.19 -24.56
CA SER A 242 -20.59 1.24 -24.59
C SER A 242 -20.98 1.75 -25.98
N VAL A 243 -21.19 0.86 -26.95
CA VAL A 243 -21.70 1.15 -28.30
C VAL A 243 -23.08 0.52 -28.49
#